data_AF-A0A2A5C9E7-F1
#
_entry.id   AF-A0A2A5C9E7-F1
#
_cell.length_a   1.000
_cell.length_b   1.000
_cell.length_c   1.000
_cell.angle_alpha   90.00
_cell.angle_beta   90.00
_cell.angle_gamma   90.00
#
_symmetry.space_group_name_H-M   'P 1'
#
loop_
_entity.id
_entity.type
_entity.pdbx_description
1 polymer ?
#
loop_
_entity_poly.entity_id
_entity_poly.type
_entity_poly.pdbx_seq_one_letter_code
_entity_poly.pdbx_strand_id
1 'polypeptide(L)'
;MFSLQEAALGHAISAEKLIEGGADFLNNNEPAIPVFINLLLQSIEITFKAFATQTELATDRELRSREITRNGHGLNEIASLIDGRINDNTIIDLLLPRQGFAVSNSILNAMIYGQKFHPTRESYCSRNIIYAQFDLGELQVIGGVLEWALAIKQAAQNIDRAVAIYNQQVCIQNS
;
A
#
# COMPACT_ATOMS: atom_id res chain seq x y z
N MET A 1 18.41 -9.82 9.27
CA MET A 1 16.95 -9.85 8.99
C MET A 1 16.61 -8.53 8.34
N PHE A 2 15.90 -8.51 7.22
CA PHE A 2 15.50 -7.27 6.55
C PHE A 2 14.38 -6.57 7.35
N SER A 3 14.38 -5.24 7.37
CA SER A 3 13.34 -4.41 7.98
C SER A 3 12.04 -4.43 7.17
N LEU A 4 10.93 -3.99 7.78
CA LEU A 4 9.66 -3.85 7.06
C LEU A 4 9.77 -2.85 5.90
N GLN A 5 10.50 -1.76 6.06
CA GLN A 5 10.73 -0.79 5.00
C GLN A 5 11.52 -1.39 3.82
N GLU A 6 12.58 -2.15 4.11
CA GLU A 6 13.35 -2.85 3.06
C GLU A 6 12.47 -3.88 2.33
N ALA A 7 11.61 -4.60 3.05
CA ALA A 7 10.66 -5.54 2.44
C ALA A 7 9.62 -4.83 1.57
N ALA A 8 9.01 -3.75 2.06
CA ALA A 8 8.06 -2.93 1.29
C ALA A 8 8.69 -2.42 -0.01
N LEU A 9 9.90 -1.87 0.08
CA LEU A 9 10.65 -1.39 -1.07
C LEU A 9 11.02 -2.51 -2.04
N GLY A 10 11.44 -3.68 -1.52
CA GLY A 10 11.76 -4.85 -2.33
C GLY A 10 10.59 -5.34 -3.19
N HIS A 11 9.38 -5.37 -2.62
CA HIS A 11 8.16 -5.68 -3.36
C HIS A 11 7.87 -4.64 -4.45
N ALA A 12 8.00 -3.35 -4.16
CA ALA A 12 7.77 -2.29 -5.14
C ALA A 12 8.78 -2.32 -6.29
N ILE A 13 10.07 -2.50 -5.99
CA ILE A 13 11.14 -2.66 -6.99
C ILE A 13 10.88 -3.90 -7.86
N SER A 14 10.42 -5.00 -7.25
CA SER A 14 10.10 -6.22 -8.01
C SER A 14 8.93 -6.00 -8.96
N ALA A 15 7.90 -5.27 -8.53
CA ALA A 15 6.77 -4.91 -9.38
C ALA A 15 7.21 -4.00 -10.54
N GLU A 16 8.02 -2.98 -10.27
CA GLU A 16 8.61 -2.10 -11.30
C GLU A 16 9.46 -2.89 -12.29
N LYS A 17 10.27 -3.84 -11.79
CA LYS A 17 11.14 -4.67 -12.64
C LYS A 17 10.36 -5.55 -13.61
N LEU A 18 9.19 -6.07 -13.22
CA LEU A 18 8.31 -6.84 -14.11
C LEU A 18 7.84 -6.02 -15.32
N ILE A 19 7.84 -4.70 -15.24
CA ILE A 19 7.36 -3.79 -16.28
C ILE A 19 8.45 -2.84 -16.78
N GLU A 20 9.73 -3.19 -16.60
CA GLU A 20 10.87 -2.32 -16.94
C GLU A 20 10.98 -2.00 -18.45
N GLY A 21 10.21 -2.70 -19.30
CA GLY A 21 10.04 -2.39 -20.73
C GLY A 21 8.70 -1.74 -21.09
N GLY A 22 7.94 -1.27 -20.10
CA GLY A 22 6.58 -0.76 -20.26
C GLY A 22 5.50 -1.83 -20.01
N ALA A 23 4.26 -1.48 -20.34
CA ALA A 23 3.09 -2.35 -20.12
C ALA A 23 3.09 -3.61 -21.00
N ASP A 24 3.90 -3.62 -22.07
CA ASP A 24 3.95 -4.69 -23.07
C ASP A 24 4.28 -6.06 -22.45
N PHE A 25 5.10 -6.11 -21.41
CA PHE A 25 5.37 -7.38 -20.74
C PHE A 25 4.08 -7.99 -20.16
N LEU A 26 3.29 -7.21 -19.43
CA LEU A 26 2.03 -7.70 -18.86
C LEU A 26 0.97 -7.99 -19.93
N ASN A 27 0.90 -7.15 -20.98
CA ASN A 27 -0.01 -7.35 -22.10
C ASN A 27 0.28 -8.67 -22.85
N ASN A 28 1.56 -9.03 -22.98
CA ASN A 28 1.98 -10.27 -23.65
C ASN A 28 2.05 -11.48 -22.70
N ASN A 29 1.91 -11.26 -21.39
CA ASN A 29 2.03 -12.29 -20.36
C ASN A 29 0.95 -12.11 -19.29
N GLU A 30 -0.32 -12.33 -19.65
CA GLU A 30 -1.45 -12.25 -18.72
C GLU A 30 -1.25 -13.01 -17.40
N PRO A 31 -0.58 -14.19 -17.36
CA PRO A 31 -0.30 -14.89 -16.10
C PRO A 31 0.58 -14.11 -15.10
N ALA A 32 1.29 -13.07 -15.55
CA ALA A 32 2.09 -12.20 -14.68
C ALA A 32 1.27 -11.10 -13.99
N ILE A 33 0.06 -10.80 -14.47
CA ILE A 33 -0.80 -9.74 -13.91
C ILE A 33 -1.13 -9.98 -12.42
N PRO A 34 -1.57 -11.18 -11.99
CA PRO A 34 -1.85 -11.44 -10.58
C PRO A 34 -0.59 -11.30 -9.71
N VAL A 35 0.57 -11.70 -10.23
CA VAL A 35 1.86 -11.56 -9.53
C VAL A 35 2.21 -10.09 -9.33
N PHE A 36 2.09 -9.28 -10.39
CA PHE A 36 2.30 -7.85 -10.35
C PHE A 36 1.40 -7.18 -9.32
N ILE A 37 0.09 -7.43 -9.38
CA ILE A 37 -0.88 -6.86 -8.43
C ILE A 37 -0.58 -7.30 -6.99
N ASN A 38 -0.24 -8.57 -6.78
CA ASN A 38 0.10 -9.06 -5.45
C ASN A 38 1.34 -8.34 -4.88
N LEU A 39 2.38 -8.11 -5.69
CA LEU A 39 3.57 -7.36 -5.27
C LEU A 39 3.22 -5.93 -4.86
N LEU A 40 2.35 -5.26 -5.63
CA LEU A 40 1.87 -3.91 -5.31
C LEU A 40 1.15 -3.88 -3.95
N LEU A 41 0.19 -4.80 -3.74
CA LEU A 41 -0.61 -4.85 -2.51
C LEU A 41 0.22 -5.26 -1.29
N GLN A 42 1.18 -6.18 -1.45
CA GLN A 42 2.13 -6.53 -0.39
C GLN A 42 3.01 -5.35 0.00
N SER A 43 3.51 -4.59 -0.98
CA SER A 43 4.31 -3.39 -0.70
C SER A 43 3.50 -2.36 0.09
N ILE A 44 2.24 -2.12 -0.29
CA ILE A 44 1.31 -1.25 0.45
C ILE A 44 1.10 -1.75 1.87
N GLU A 45 0.75 -3.02 2.05
CA GLU A 45 0.48 -3.63 3.36
C GLU A 45 1.65 -3.39 4.32
N ILE A 46 2.85 -3.70 3.83
CA ILE A 46 4.07 -3.60 4.63
C ILE A 46 4.44 -2.13 4.88
N THR A 47 4.23 -1.24 3.91
CA THR A 47 4.42 0.21 4.08
C THR A 47 3.55 0.76 5.21
N PHE A 48 2.26 0.41 5.22
CA PHE A 48 1.33 0.88 6.25
C PHE A 48 1.66 0.30 7.62
N LYS A 49 2.00 -0.99 7.69
CA LYS A 49 2.45 -1.63 8.94
C LYS A 49 3.73 -1.00 9.47
N ALA A 50 4.71 -0.74 8.61
CA ALA A 50 5.96 -0.09 8.99
C ALA A 50 5.73 1.31 9.54
N PHE A 51 4.92 2.12 8.85
CA PHE A 51 4.56 3.44 9.35
C PHE A 51 3.85 3.36 10.71
N ALA A 52 2.86 2.48 10.85
CA ALA A 52 2.07 2.35 12.07
C ALA A 52 2.88 1.91 13.29
N THR A 53 3.83 0.99 13.10
CA THR A 53 4.68 0.52 14.21
C THR A 53 5.76 1.54 14.57
N GLN A 54 6.35 2.22 13.59
CA GLN A 54 7.38 3.25 13.84
C GLN A 54 6.83 4.52 14.50
N THR A 55 5.55 4.83 14.29
CA THR A 55 4.83 5.96 14.92
C THR A 55 4.09 5.57 16.18
N GLU A 56 4.15 4.30 16.58
CA GLU A 56 3.37 3.72 17.69
C GLU A 56 1.84 3.91 17.56
N LEU A 57 1.37 4.23 16.34
CA LEU A 57 -0.04 4.38 16.03
C LEU A 57 -0.79 3.04 16.07
N ALA A 58 -0.11 1.91 15.87
CA ALA A 58 -0.70 0.59 16.09
C ALA A 58 0.35 -0.41 16.58
N THR A 59 -0.10 -1.33 17.43
CA THR A 59 0.72 -2.45 17.89
C THR A 59 0.74 -3.59 16.88
N ASP A 60 1.78 -4.43 16.93
CA ASP A 60 1.85 -5.67 16.13
C ASP A 60 0.64 -6.59 16.34
N ARG A 61 0.06 -6.58 17.56
CA ARG A 61 -1.13 -7.37 17.88
C ARG A 61 -2.35 -6.87 17.10
N GLU A 62 -2.55 -5.56 17.03
CA GLU A 62 -3.67 -4.97 16.29
C GLU A 62 -3.51 -5.19 14.79
N LEU A 63 -2.29 -5.02 14.27
CA LEU A 63 -1.96 -5.24 12.85
C LEU A 63 -2.03 -6.70 12.41
N ARG A 64 -2.19 -7.65 13.34
CA ARG A 64 -2.42 -9.08 13.07
C ARG A 64 -3.80 -9.55 13.55
N SER A 65 -4.62 -8.65 14.07
CA SER A 65 -5.93 -9.00 14.59
C SER A 65 -6.88 -9.40 13.46
N ARG A 66 -7.55 -10.54 13.63
CA ARG A 66 -8.61 -10.97 12.71
C ARG A 66 -9.77 -9.98 12.67
N GLU A 67 -10.13 -9.43 13.82
CA GLU A 67 -11.29 -8.57 13.99
C GLU A 67 -11.04 -7.14 13.51
N ILE A 68 -9.81 -6.65 13.67
CA ILE A 68 -9.47 -5.25 13.37
C ILE A 68 -8.91 -5.10 11.96
N THR A 69 -7.96 -5.95 11.57
CA THR A 69 -7.17 -5.79 10.32
C THR A 69 -7.24 -7.02 9.43
N ARG A 70 -8.18 -7.93 9.69
CA ARG A 70 -8.39 -9.17 8.92
C ARG A 70 -7.11 -9.99 8.79
N ASN A 71 -6.47 -10.25 9.94
CA ASN A 71 -5.17 -10.93 10.07
C ASN A 71 -4.02 -10.15 9.43
N GLY A 72 -4.16 -8.83 9.32
CA GLY A 72 -3.16 -7.96 8.74
C GLY A 72 -3.16 -7.91 7.21
N HIS A 73 -4.19 -8.40 6.53
CA HIS A 73 -4.30 -8.33 5.06
C HIS A 73 -5.40 -7.37 4.58
N GLY A 74 -6.22 -6.85 5.50
CA GLY A 74 -7.22 -5.83 5.19
C GLY A 74 -6.55 -4.47 4.99
N LEU A 75 -6.21 -4.13 3.74
CA LEU A 75 -5.51 -2.88 3.44
C LEU A 75 -6.31 -1.64 3.84
N ASN A 76 -7.62 -1.66 3.60
CA ASN A 76 -8.51 -0.56 3.93
C ASN A 76 -8.69 -0.46 5.46
N GLU A 77 -8.78 -1.59 6.14
CA GLU A 77 -8.93 -1.69 7.59
C GLU A 77 -7.66 -1.23 8.32
N ILE A 78 -6.48 -1.61 7.81
CA ILE A 78 -5.20 -1.09 8.32
C ILE A 78 -5.12 0.42 8.12
N ALA A 79 -5.43 0.92 6.92
CA ALA A 79 -5.38 2.35 6.66
C ALA A 79 -6.37 3.13 7.54
N SER A 80 -7.59 2.61 7.71
CA SER A 80 -8.61 3.21 8.59
C SER A 80 -8.22 3.19 10.06
N LEU A 81 -7.56 2.12 10.54
CA LEU A 81 -7.03 2.05 11.91
C LEU A 81 -6.00 3.16 12.16
N ILE A 82 -5.13 3.41 11.18
CA ILE A 82 -4.07 4.41 11.27
C ILE A 82 -4.67 5.81 11.13
N ASP A 83 -5.51 6.04 10.12
CA ASP A 83 -6.18 7.32 9.86
C ASP A 83 -7.09 7.75 11.02
N GLY A 84 -7.68 6.81 11.75
CA GLY A 84 -8.43 7.12 12.98
C GLY A 84 -7.57 7.58 14.16
N ARG A 85 -6.24 7.56 14.02
CA ARG A 85 -5.26 7.91 15.06
C ARG A 85 -4.25 8.97 14.61
N ILE A 86 -4.09 9.16 13.30
CA ILE A 86 -3.53 10.38 12.74
C ILE A 86 -4.59 11.48 12.88
N ASN A 87 -4.19 12.71 13.20
CA ASN A 87 -5.11 13.84 13.31
C ASN A 87 -5.60 14.33 11.92
N ASP A 88 -5.42 15.61 11.57
CA ASP A 88 -5.96 16.26 10.36
C ASP A 88 -5.38 15.76 9.01
N ASN A 89 -4.76 14.57 8.96
CA ASN A 89 -4.16 13.98 7.76
C ASN A 89 -4.55 12.51 7.61
N THR A 90 -4.49 12.01 6.37
CA THR A 90 -4.50 10.56 6.11
C THR A 90 -3.07 10.02 6.06
N ILE A 91 -2.90 8.71 6.27
CA ILE A 91 -1.62 8.02 6.07
C ILE A 91 -1.08 8.25 4.66
N ILE A 92 -1.96 8.31 3.65
CA ILE A 92 -1.58 8.55 2.27
C ILE A 92 -1.06 9.97 2.08
N ASP A 93 -1.66 10.97 2.74
CA ASP A 93 -1.17 12.36 2.66
C ASP A 93 0.17 12.55 3.40
N LEU A 94 0.45 11.77 4.44
CA LEU A 94 1.76 11.75 5.11
C LEU A 94 2.84 11.07 4.25
N LEU A 95 2.53 9.91 3.65
CA LEU A 95 3.46 9.16 2.80
C LEU A 95 3.69 9.85 1.44
N LEU A 96 2.67 10.48 0.90
CA LEU A 96 2.65 11.08 -0.44
C LEU A 96 1.93 12.43 -0.38
N PRO A 97 2.56 13.50 0.15
CA PRO A 97 1.93 14.80 0.22
C PRO A 97 1.57 15.30 -1.19
N ARG A 98 0.36 15.84 -1.36
CA ARG A 98 -0.14 16.27 -2.69
C ARG A 98 0.82 17.23 -3.39
N GLN A 99 1.49 18.09 -2.64
CA GLN A 99 2.57 18.91 -3.18
C GLN A 99 3.78 18.02 -3.51
N GLY A 100 4.01 17.81 -4.80
CA GLY A 100 5.11 16.98 -5.32
C GLY A 100 4.72 15.53 -5.61
N PHE A 101 3.65 15.00 -5.02
CA PHE A 101 3.19 13.62 -5.24
C PHE A 101 1.72 13.50 -5.65
N ALA A 102 1.10 14.54 -6.22
CA ALA A 102 -0.34 14.55 -6.54
C ALA A 102 -0.83 13.29 -7.30
N VAL A 103 -0.08 12.84 -8.32
CA VAL A 103 -0.44 11.64 -9.10
C VAL A 103 -0.36 10.39 -8.24
N SER A 104 0.76 10.17 -7.57
CA SER A 104 0.98 8.98 -6.73
C SER A 104 0.01 8.91 -5.55
N ASN A 105 -0.28 10.06 -4.92
CA ASN A 105 -1.29 10.19 -3.88
C ASN A 105 -2.66 9.79 -4.42
N SER A 106 -3.05 10.27 -5.61
CA SER A 106 -4.33 9.91 -6.24
C SER A 106 -4.41 8.41 -6.55
N ILE A 107 -3.31 7.81 -7.03
CA ILE A 107 -3.26 6.37 -7.33
C ILE A 107 -3.41 5.55 -6.05
N LEU A 108 -2.63 5.87 -5.01
CA LEU A 108 -2.71 5.13 -3.76
C LEU A 108 -4.08 5.31 -3.09
N ASN A 109 -4.66 6.52 -3.13
CA ASN A 109 -6.04 6.74 -2.68
C ASN A 109 -7.05 5.87 -3.43
N ALA A 110 -6.93 5.76 -4.75
CA ALA A 110 -7.80 4.89 -5.54
C ALA A 110 -7.63 3.41 -5.17
N MET A 111 -6.39 2.96 -4.90
CA MET A 111 -6.09 1.59 -4.46
C MET A 111 -6.67 1.23 -3.11
N ILE A 112 -6.68 2.17 -2.16
CA ILE A 112 -7.09 1.89 -0.77
C ILE A 112 -8.56 2.21 -0.53
N TYR A 113 -9.03 3.34 -1.06
CA TYR A 113 -10.37 3.88 -0.77
C TYR A 113 -11.29 3.86 -2.00
N GLY A 114 -10.75 3.70 -3.21
CA GLY A 114 -11.55 3.66 -4.42
C GLY A 114 -12.46 2.43 -4.48
N GLN A 115 -13.73 2.65 -4.82
CA GLN A 115 -14.75 1.59 -4.95
C GLN A 115 -14.39 0.58 -6.04
N LYS A 116 -13.79 1.04 -7.15
CA LYS A 116 -13.33 0.15 -8.22
C LYS A 116 -12.38 -0.93 -7.70
N PHE A 117 -11.46 -0.60 -6.80
CA PHE A 117 -10.46 -1.53 -6.25
C PHE A 117 -10.98 -2.42 -5.11
N HIS A 118 -12.23 -2.24 -4.67
CA HIS A 118 -12.77 -3.05 -3.58
C HIS A 118 -12.66 -4.57 -3.83
N PRO A 119 -13.05 -5.10 -5.01
CA PRO A 119 -12.88 -6.53 -5.30
C PRO A 119 -11.43 -6.98 -5.20
N THR A 120 -10.48 -6.20 -5.73
CA THR A 120 -9.05 -6.54 -5.67
C THR A 120 -8.52 -6.59 -4.24
N ARG A 121 -8.95 -5.66 -3.38
CA ARG A 121 -8.60 -5.68 -1.95
C ARG A 121 -9.19 -6.89 -1.24
N GLU A 122 -10.44 -7.26 -1.54
CA GLU A 122 -11.08 -8.44 -0.95
C GLU A 122 -10.39 -9.75 -1.36
N SER A 123 -10.04 -9.90 -2.64
CA SER A 123 -9.31 -11.07 -3.15
C SER A 123 -7.91 -11.14 -2.55
N TYR A 124 -7.24 -10.00 -2.37
CA TYR A 124 -5.96 -9.96 -1.67
C TYR A 124 -6.09 -10.36 -0.20
N CYS A 125 -7.04 -9.77 0.51
CA CYS A 125 -7.29 -10.05 1.92
C CYS A 125 -7.61 -11.52 2.18
N SER A 126 -8.38 -12.13 1.27
CA SER A 126 -8.75 -13.56 1.33
C SER A 126 -7.67 -14.49 0.81
N ARG A 127 -6.52 -13.94 0.36
CA ARG A 127 -5.37 -14.66 -0.21
C ARG A 127 -5.66 -15.33 -1.57
N ASN A 128 -6.79 -15.02 -2.18
CA ASN A 128 -7.24 -15.57 -3.45
C ASN A 128 -6.23 -15.31 -4.58
N ILE A 129 -5.62 -14.12 -4.62
CA ILE A 129 -4.66 -13.75 -5.67
C ILE A 129 -3.46 -14.71 -5.70
N ILE A 130 -2.92 -15.05 -4.52
CA ILE A 130 -1.74 -15.92 -4.39
C ILE A 130 -2.09 -17.38 -4.74
N TYR A 131 -3.30 -17.82 -4.41
CA TYR A 131 -3.76 -19.17 -4.68
C TYR A 131 -4.44 -19.34 -6.04
N ALA A 132 -4.47 -18.29 -6.86
CA ALA A 132 -5.20 -18.27 -8.13
C ALA A 132 -6.70 -18.64 -7.99
N GLN A 133 -7.34 -18.17 -6.91
CA GLN A 133 -8.74 -18.41 -6.56
C GLN A 133 -9.60 -17.16 -6.73
N PHE A 134 -9.47 -16.47 -7.86
CA PHE A 134 -10.19 -15.22 -8.14
C PHE A 134 -10.93 -15.29 -9.47
N ASP A 135 -12.07 -14.61 -9.55
CA ASP A 135 -12.89 -14.52 -10.75
C ASP A 135 -12.47 -13.37 -11.68
N LEU A 136 -12.98 -13.40 -12.92
CA LEU A 136 -12.80 -12.32 -13.88
C LEU A 136 -13.35 -11.01 -13.31
N GLY A 137 -12.54 -9.96 -13.31
CA GLY A 137 -12.92 -8.63 -12.79
C GLY A 137 -12.59 -8.43 -11.31
N GLU A 138 -12.10 -9.44 -10.59
CA GLU A 138 -11.57 -9.24 -9.23
C GLU A 138 -10.22 -8.50 -9.24
N LEU A 139 -9.44 -8.66 -10.30
CA LEU A 139 -8.17 -7.95 -10.50
C LEU A 139 -8.40 -6.68 -11.31
N GLN A 140 -8.27 -5.53 -10.63
CA GLN A 140 -8.40 -4.24 -11.26
C GLN A 140 -7.03 -3.72 -11.65
N VAL A 141 -6.87 -3.48 -12.95
CA VAL A 141 -5.74 -2.75 -13.50
C VAL A 141 -6.33 -1.52 -14.19
N ILE A 142 -6.05 -0.33 -13.66
CA ILE A 142 -6.44 0.91 -14.32
C ILE A 142 -5.22 1.42 -15.08
N GLY A 143 -5.43 2.05 -16.24
CA GLY A 143 -4.39 2.38 -17.21
C GLY A 143 -3.11 3.01 -16.62
N GLY A 144 -1.99 2.63 -17.24
CA GLY A 144 -0.63 3.07 -16.88
C GLY A 144 0.00 2.27 -15.74
N VAL A 145 0.38 1.00 -15.96
CA VAL A 145 0.93 0.12 -14.89
C VAL A 145 2.23 0.64 -14.26
N LEU A 146 3.00 1.45 -14.99
CA LEU A 146 4.24 2.04 -14.51
C LEU A 146 3.99 3.05 -13.40
N GLU A 147 2.99 3.89 -13.58
CA GLU A 147 2.59 4.92 -12.63
C GLU A 147 2.19 4.30 -11.28
N TRP A 148 1.65 3.08 -11.27
CA TRP A 148 1.24 2.36 -10.07
C TRP A 148 2.44 1.82 -9.31
N ALA A 149 3.36 1.16 -10.01
CA ALA A 149 4.61 0.68 -9.41
C ALA A 149 5.42 1.85 -8.84
N LEU A 150 5.51 2.97 -9.58
CA LEU A 150 6.20 4.17 -9.11
C LEU A 150 5.52 4.81 -7.90
N ALA A 151 4.18 4.93 -7.90
CA ALA A 151 3.45 5.51 -6.78
C ALA A 151 3.68 4.73 -5.48
N ILE A 152 3.63 3.40 -5.57
CA ILE A 152 3.83 2.51 -4.40
C ILE A 152 5.29 2.52 -3.95
N LYS A 153 6.24 2.51 -4.90
CA LYS A 153 7.67 2.65 -4.59
C LYS A 153 7.95 3.96 -3.86
N GLN A 154 7.36 5.07 -4.31
CA GLN A 154 7.50 6.37 -3.65
C GLN A 154 6.92 6.35 -2.23
N ALA A 155 5.77 5.70 -2.01
CA ALA A 155 5.20 5.55 -0.67
C ALA A 155 6.15 4.78 0.26
N ALA A 156 6.70 3.65 -0.21
CA ALA A 156 7.67 2.85 0.55
C ALA A 156 8.97 3.62 0.85
N GLN A 157 9.43 4.45 -0.08
CA GLN A 157 10.62 5.30 0.11
C GLN A 157 10.39 6.44 1.10
N ASN A 158 9.14 6.91 1.26
CA ASN A 158 8.81 8.06 2.09
C ASN A 158 8.46 7.71 3.54
N ILE A 159 8.54 6.45 3.97
CA ILE A 159 8.18 6.02 5.33
C ILE A 159 8.88 6.88 6.40
N ASP A 160 10.21 6.99 6.34
CA ASP A 160 10.99 7.74 7.37
C ASP A 160 10.59 9.22 7.43
N ARG A 161 10.36 9.83 6.26
CA ARG A 161 9.91 11.22 6.16
C ARG A 161 8.51 11.37 6.77
N ALA A 162 7.60 10.46 6.47
CA ALA A 162 6.23 10.48 6.99
C ALA A 162 6.22 10.34 8.51
N VAL A 163 7.02 9.41 9.06
CA VAL A 163 7.20 9.21 10.50
C VAL A 163 7.73 10.49 11.17
N ALA A 164 8.74 11.13 10.58
CA ALA A 164 9.29 12.38 11.11
C ALA A 164 8.26 13.52 11.13
N ILE A 165 7.47 13.66 10.07
CA ILE A 165 6.38 14.66 9.99
C ILE A 165 5.34 14.41 11.08
N TYR A 166 4.87 13.16 11.21
CA TYR A 166 3.89 12.80 12.23
C TYR A 166 4.40 13.11 13.65
N ASN A 167 5.61 12.69 13.97
CA ASN A 167 6.21 12.93 15.29
C ASN A 167 6.35 14.44 15.59
N GLN A 168 6.70 15.26 14.58
CA GLN A 168 6.75 16.71 14.74
C GLN A 168 5.36 17.31 15.05
N GLN A 169 4.31 16.85 14.36
CA GLN A 169 2.93 17.30 14.60
C GLN A 169 2.46 16.97 16.02
N VAL A 170 2.77 15.76 16.51
CA VAL A 170 2.44 15.33 17.88
C VAL A 170 3.16 16.18 18.92
N CYS A 171 4.44 16.52 18.71
CA CYS A 171 5.17 17.41 19.62
C CYS A 171 4.52 18.80 19.71
N ILE A 172 4.14 19.40 18.57
CA ILE A 172 3.54 20.74 18.53
C ILE A 172 2.20 20.78 19.28
N GLN A 173 1.36 19.74 19.15
CA GLN A 173 0.05 19.70 19.81
C GLN A 173 0.11 19.52 21.33
N ASN A 174 1.20 18.94 21.83
CA ASN A 174 1.43 18.73 23.27
C ASN A 174 2.25 19.86 23.93
N SER A 175 2.58 20.92 23.18
CA SER A 175 3.32 22.10 23.64
C SER A 175 2.37 23.25 23.99
#